data_AF-A0A1I3URB7-F1
#
_entry.id   AF-A0A1I3URB7-F1
#
_cell.length_a   1.000
_cell.length_b   1.000
_cell.length_c   1.000
_cell.angle_alpha   90.00
_cell.angle_beta   90.00
_cell.angle_gamma   90.00
#
_symmetry.space_group_name_H-M   'P 1'
#
loop_
_entity.id
_entity.type
_entity.pdbx_description
1 polymer ?
#
loop_
_entity_poly.entity_id
_entity_poly.type
_entity_poly.pdbx_seq_one_letter_code
_entity_poly.pdbx_strand_id
1 'polypeptide(L)'
;MAKLWPLLALALLTGAVLIAGLIAVGSPQAARVAKRDDQRFRELQDLERYVQCLARADARSPEALVDTPLCTSPLRPDALLAQEGYSYRATGPQTFQLCAQFADLDGLRTRGWQNRLDAEGCLNGILK
;
A
#
# COMPACT_ATOMS: atom_id res chain seq x y z
N MET A 1 58.08 2.37 -18.33
CA MET A 1 56.79 1.65 -18.39
C MET A 1 55.94 2.14 -17.23
N ALA A 2 55.00 3.05 -17.47
CA ALA A 2 54.16 3.58 -16.41
C ALA A 2 53.37 2.43 -15.77
N LYS A 3 53.45 2.31 -14.44
CA LYS A 3 52.76 1.25 -13.69
C LYS A 3 51.27 1.60 -13.74
N LEU A 4 50.51 0.91 -14.59
CA LEU A 4 49.07 1.14 -14.83
C LEU A 4 48.18 0.60 -13.70
N TRP A 5 48.75 -0.22 -12.81
CA TRP A 5 48.06 -0.83 -11.67
C TRP A 5 47.32 0.16 -10.74
N PRO A 6 47.93 1.27 -10.26
CA PRO A 6 47.23 2.22 -9.41
C PRO A 6 46.02 2.88 -10.10
N LEU A 7 46.08 3.11 -11.42
CA LEU A 7 44.95 3.66 -12.17
C LEU A 7 43.80 2.66 -12.29
N LEU A 8 44.10 1.38 -12.50
CA LEU A 8 43.10 0.32 -12.52
C LEU A 8 42.44 0.15 -11.14
N ALA A 9 43.23 0.15 -10.06
CA ALA A 9 42.72 0.04 -8.70
C ALA A 9 41.78 1.20 -8.33
N LEU A 10 42.17 2.43 -8.70
CA LEU A 10 41.35 3.61 -8.47
C LEU A 10 40.04 3.53 -9.27
N ALA A 11 40.10 3.23 -10.57
CA ALA A 11 38.90 3.12 -11.41
C ALA A 11 37.90 2.07 -10.88
N LEU A 12 38.42 0.95 -10.39
CA LEU A 12 37.60 -0.14 -9.85
C LEU A 12 36.96 0.26 -8.51
N LEU A 13 37.70 0.96 -7.64
CA LEU A 13 37.15 1.54 -6.41
C LEU A 13 36.04 2.55 -6.70
N THR A 14 36.26 3.49 -7.62
CA THR A 14 35.26 4.50 -7.97
C THR A 14 34.03 3.83 -8.57
N GLY A 15 34.21 2.84 -9.46
CA GLY A 15 33.12 2.06 -10.02
C GLY A 15 32.30 1.33 -8.95
N ALA A 16 32.97 0.69 -7.98
CA ALA A 16 32.30 0.00 -6.88
C ALA A 16 31.46 0.95 -6.01
N VAL A 17 31.99 2.14 -5.69
CA VAL A 17 31.26 3.17 -4.93
C VAL A 17 30.02 3.65 -5.67
N LEU A 18 30.13 3.88 -6.98
CA LEU A 18 29.00 4.31 -7.81
C LEU A 18 27.91 3.23 -7.88
N ILE A 19 28.30 1.96 -8.06
CA ILE A 19 27.35 0.83 -8.08
C ILE A 19 26.66 0.69 -6.72
N ALA A 20 27.40 0.79 -5.62
CA ALA A 20 26.84 0.74 -4.28
C ALA A 20 25.83 1.87 -4.03
N GLY A 21 26.15 3.09 -4.48
CA GLY A 21 25.23 4.24 -4.38
C GLY A 21 23.93 4.04 -5.17
N LEU A 22 24.00 3.49 -6.38
CA LEU A 22 22.82 3.21 -7.20
C LEU A 22 21.91 2.15 -6.58
N ILE A 23 22.49 1.10 -6.00
CA ILE A 23 21.73 0.06 -5.30
C ILE A 23 21.04 0.64 -4.06
N ALA A 24 21.73 1.52 -3.31
CA ALA A 24 21.19 2.14 -2.11
C ALA A 24 20.01 3.09 -2.38
N VAL A 25 20.03 3.81 -3.51
CA VAL A 25 18.94 4.74 -3.89
C VAL A 25 17.72 4.01 -4.45
N GLY A 26 17.90 2.81 -5.01
CA GLY A 26 16.83 2.04 -5.62
C GLY A 26 16.48 2.51 -7.04
N SER A 27 15.75 1.67 -7.78
CA SER A 27 15.42 1.96 -9.18
C SER A 27 14.27 2.97 -9.31
N PRO A 28 14.25 3.82 -10.35
CA PRO A 28 13.14 4.74 -10.60
C PRO A 28 11.81 4.02 -10.88
N GLN A 29 11.86 2.73 -11.23
CA GLN A 29 10.67 1.89 -11.36
C GLN A 29 10.07 1.56 -9.99
N ALA A 30 10.89 1.26 -8.99
CA ALA A 30 10.44 1.00 -7.62
C ALA A 30 9.68 2.22 -7.04
N ALA A 31 10.15 3.44 -7.31
CA ALA A 31 9.44 4.66 -6.89
C ALA A 31 8.02 4.78 -7.47
N ARG A 32 7.79 4.34 -8.72
CA ARG A 32 6.46 4.36 -9.35
C ARG A 32 5.53 3.30 -8.76
N VAL A 33 6.07 2.14 -8.41
CA VAL A 33 5.34 1.06 -7.73
C VAL A 33 4.93 1.53 -6.34
N ALA A 34 5.88 2.03 -5.56
CA ALA A 34 5.64 2.60 -4.23
C ALA A 34 4.55 3.67 -4.23
N LYS A 35 4.57 4.60 -5.21
CA LYS A 35 3.53 5.64 -5.32
C LYS A 35 2.13 5.07 -5.59
N ARG A 36 2.02 4.00 -6.39
CA ARG A 36 0.73 3.32 -6.65
C ARG A 36 0.24 2.61 -5.41
N ASP A 37 1.11 1.90 -4.70
CA ASP A 37 0.78 1.24 -3.45
C ASP A 37 0.38 2.24 -2.35
N ASP A 38 1.05 3.39 -2.26
CA ASP A 38 0.65 4.48 -1.36
C ASP A 38 -0.74 5.03 -1.70
N GLN A 39 -1.11 5.05 -2.99
CA GLN A 39 -2.45 5.44 -3.42
C GLN A 39 -3.49 4.40 -3.01
N ARG A 40 -3.22 3.11 -3.25
CA ARG A 40 -4.09 2.00 -2.82
C ARG A 40 -4.33 2.01 -1.31
N PHE A 41 -3.29 2.33 -0.53
CA PHE A 41 -3.43 2.46 0.91
C PHE A 41 -4.33 3.63 1.33
N ARG A 42 -4.22 4.79 0.67
CA ARG A 42 -5.13 5.92 0.92
C ARG A 42 -6.58 5.55 0.58
N GLU A 43 -6.79 4.85 -0.53
CA GLU A 43 -8.11 4.35 -0.91
C GLU A 43 -8.69 3.38 0.14
N LEU A 44 -7.88 2.50 0.74
CA LEU A 44 -8.29 1.66 1.87
C LEU A 44 -8.68 2.48 3.11
N GLN A 45 -7.95 3.55 3.43
CA GLN A 45 -8.28 4.44 4.55
C GLN A 45 -9.60 5.18 4.31
N ASP A 46 -9.85 5.58 3.08
CA ASP A 46 -11.08 6.24 2.71
C ASP A 46 -12.26 5.26 2.77
N LEU A 47 -12.04 4.02 2.33
CA LEU A 47 -12.97 2.91 2.48
C LEU A 47 -13.29 2.61 3.95
N GLU A 48 -12.29 2.62 4.83
CA GLU A 48 -12.48 2.45 6.28
C GLU A 48 -13.48 3.51 6.82
N ARG A 49 -13.29 4.78 6.44
CA ARG A 49 -14.21 5.88 6.81
C ARG A 49 -15.60 5.71 6.20
N TYR A 50 -15.67 5.19 4.99
CA TYR A 50 -16.93 4.90 4.32
C TYR A 50 -17.71 3.79 5.04
N VAL A 51 -17.06 2.68 5.42
CA VAL A 51 -17.68 1.60 6.22
C VAL A 51 -18.18 2.15 7.56
N GLN A 52 -17.39 2.98 8.22
CA GLN A 52 -17.82 3.65 9.46
C GLN A 52 -19.05 4.53 9.24
N CYS A 53 -19.14 5.24 8.10
CA CYS A 53 -20.30 6.05 7.75
C CYS A 53 -21.56 5.19 7.55
N LEU A 54 -21.46 4.09 6.79
CA LEU A 54 -22.57 3.16 6.58
C LEU A 54 -23.04 2.52 7.89
N ALA A 55 -22.11 2.23 8.80
CA ALA A 55 -22.41 1.64 10.10
C ALA A 55 -23.03 2.61 11.11
N ARG A 56 -23.12 3.93 10.83
CA ARG A 56 -23.66 4.91 11.78
C ARG A 56 -25.13 4.68 12.13
N ALA A 57 -25.91 4.12 11.21
CA ALA A 57 -27.34 3.91 11.42
C ALA A 57 -27.62 2.75 12.40
N ASP A 58 -26.91 1.64 12.23
CA ASP A 58 -27.21 0.36 12.91
C ASP A 58 -26.13 -0.09 13.89
N ALA A 59 -25.03 0.67 14.04
CA ALA A 59 -23.83 0.32 14.82
C ALA A 59 -23.28 -1.08 14.51
N ARG A 60 -23.50 -1.54 13.27
CA ARG A 60 -23.14 -2.88 12.78
C ARG A 60 -22.36 -2.81 11.47
N SER A 61 -21.47 -3.77 11.28
CA SER A 61 -20.69 -3.91 10.05
C SER A 61 -21.64 -4.24 8.90
N PRO A 62 -21.65 -3.45 7.82
CA PRO A 62 -22.51 -3.74 6.68
C PRO A 62 -22.07 -5.05 6.02
N GLU A 63 -22.98 -5.94 5.64
CA GLU A 63 -22.62 -7.17 4.92
C GLU A 63 -22.08 -6.87 3.51
N ALA A 64 -22.56 -5.78 2.90
CA ALA A 64 -22.14 -5.31 1.59
C ALA A 64 -21.93 -3.79 1.60
N LEU A 65 -20.93 -3.35 0.85
CA LEU A 65 -20.70 -1.93 0.58
C LEU A 65 -21.65 -1.50 -0.54
N VAL A 66 -22.79 -0.92 -0.14
CA VAL A 66 -23.82 -0.42 -1.06
C VAL A 66 -23.64 1.08 -1.19
N ASP A 67 -23.63 1.59 -2.42
CA ASP A 67 -23.50 3.03 -2.64
C ASP A 67 -24.75 3.76 -2.16
N THR A 68 -24.57 4.82 -1.37
CA THR A 68 -25.68 5.57 -0.78
C THR A 68 -25.47 7.07 -0.96
N PRO A 69 -26.52 7.88 -1.08
CA PRO A 69 -26.36 9.34 -1.12
C PRO A 69 -25.90 9.92 0.23
N LEU A 70 -26.03 9.18 1.33
CA LEU A 70 -25.69 9.61 2.69
C LEU A 70 -24.20 9.50 2.99
N CYS A 71 -23.52 8.54 2.36
CA CYS A 71 -22.10 8.31 2.48
C CYS A 71 -21.54 8.26 1.07
N THR A 72 -20.65 9.18 0.70
CA THR A 72 -20.00 9.16 -0.62
C THR A 72 -18.87 8.14 -0.60
N SER A 73 -18.94 7.16 -1.50
CA SER A 73 -17.84 6.21 -1.70
C SER A 73 -16.62 6.92 -2.31
N PRO A 74 -15.41 6.71 -1.77
CA PRO A 74 -14.17 7.23 -2.37
C PRO A 74 -13.70 6.39 -3.56
N LEU A 75 -14.26 5.19 -3.74
CA LEU A 75 -13.97 4.33 -4.89
C LEU A 75 -14.50 5.00 -6.17
N ARG A 76 -13.80 4.76 -7.28
CA ARG A 76 -14.31 5.19 -8.59
C ARG A 76 -15.67 4.51 -8.86
N PRO A 77 -16.57 5.13 -9.65
CA PRO A 77 -17.89 4.56 -9.96
C PRO A 77 -17.85 3.16 -10.58
N ASP A 78 -16.73 2.78 -11.21
CA ASP A 78 -16.45 1.49 -11.82
C ASP A 78 -15.62 0.53 -10.94
N ALA A 79 -15.11 1.00 -9.80
CA ALA A 79 -14.36 0.19 -8.86
C ALA A 79 -15.33 -0.67 -8.01
N LEU A 80 -15.89 -1.69 -8.65
CA LEU A 80 -16.37 -2.87 -7.95
C LEU A 80 -15.18 -3.45 -7.19
N LEU A 81 -15.23 -3.51 -5.86
CA LEU A 81 -14.10 -3.94 -5.00
C LEU A 81 -13.30 -5.12 -5.61
N ALA A 82 -13.97 -6.09 -6.24
CA ALA A 82 -13.34 -7.22 -6.90
C ALA A 82 -12.45 -6.92 -8.14
N GLN A 83 -12.75 -5.89 -8.95
CA GLN A 83 -12.06 -5.69 -10.24
C GLN A 83 -10.68 -5.04 -10.12
N GLU A 84 -10.41 -4.31 -9.03
CA GLU A 84 -9.11 -3.68 -8.81
C GLU A 84 -8.25 -4.39 -7.74
N GLY A 85 -8.67 -5.57 -7.30
CA GLY A 85 -7.95 -6.36 -6.30
C GLY A 85 -8.20 -5.90 -4.87
N TYR A 86 -9.36 -5.28 -4.60
CA TYR A 86 -9.85 -5.00 -3.26
C TYR A 86 -10.82 -6.09 -2.78
N SER A 87 -10.85 -6.36 -1.48
CA SER A 87 -11.85 -7.25 -0.90
C SER A 87 -12.34 -6.73 0.43
N TYR A 88 -13.64 -6.80 0.64
CA TYR A 88 -14.27 -6.47 1.91
C TYR A 88 -14.88 -7.72 2.52
N ARG A 89 -14.71 -7.87 3.83
CA ARG A 89 -15.32 -8.95 4.62
C ARG A 89 -15.74 -8.42 5.98
N ALA A 90 -17.01 -8.54 6.32
CA ALA A 90 -17.47 -8.41 7.71
C ALA A 90 -16.96 -9.63 8.50
N THR A 91 -16.18 -9.40 9.57
CA THR A 91 -15.62 -10.47 10.41
C THR A 91 -16.40 -10.65 11.71
N GLY A 92 -17.32 -9.72 12.01
CA GLY A 92 -18.18 -9.76 13.19
C GLY A 92 -19.17 -8.60 13.22
N PRO A 93 -19.95 -8.44 14.29
CA PRO A 93 -20.99 -7.41 14.39
C PRO A 93 -20.43 -5.98 14.27
N GLN A 94 -19.23 -5.74 14.78
CA GLN A 94 -18.58 -4.42 14.78
C GLN A 94 -17.16 -4.46 14.20
N THR A 95 -16.78 -5.57 13.57
CA THR A 95 -15.43 -5.79 13.05
C THR A 95 -15.49 -6.13 11.57
N PHE A 96 -14.55 -5.58 10.82
CA PHE A 96 -14.46 -5.79 9.40
C PHE A 96 -13.01 -5.84 8.94
N GLN A 97 -12.80 -6.43 7.77
CA GLN A 97 -11.51 -6.57 7.12
C GLN A 97 -11.61 -6.02 5.69
N LEU A 98 -10.67 -5.15 5.34
CA LEU A 98 -10.51 -4.56 4.02
C LEU A 98 -9.13 -4.93 3.48
N CYS A 99 -9.05 -5.69 2.40
CA CYS A 99 -7.78 -6.06 1.77
C CYS A 99 -7.60 -5.35 0.44
N ALA A 100 -6.34 -5.10 0.08
CA ALA A 100 -5.94 -4.69 -1.25
C ALA A 100 -4.71 -5.50 -1.68
N GLN A 101 -4.57 -5.73 -2.97
CA GLN A 101 -3.33 -6.28 -3.52
C GLN A 101 -2.29 -5.16 -3.62
N PHE A 102 -1.11 -5.36 -3.04
CA PHE A 102 0.04 -4.45 -3.16
C PHE A 102 1.12 -5.11 -3.99
N ALA A 103 1.83 -4.31 -4.78
CA ALA A 103 2.96 -4.82 -5.57
C ALA A 103 4.23 -4.97 -4.72
N ASP A 104 4.41 -4.11 -3.72
CA ASP A 104 5.54 -4.13 -2.78
C ASP A 104 5.07 -3.92 -1.33
N LEU A 105 4.47 -4.98 -0.76
CA LEU A 105 3.99 -4.98 0.63
C LEU A 105 5.15 -4.80 1.63
N ASP A 106 6.30 -5.42 1.36
CA ASP A 106 7.47 -5.32 2.24
C ASP A 106 8.06 -3.90 2.23
N GLY A 107 8.13 -3.26 1.06
CA GLY A 107 8.51 -1.86 0.90
C GLY A 107 7.53 -0.89 1.58
N LEU A 108 6.24 -1.22 1.66
CA LEU A 108 5.28 -0.44 2.45
C LEU A 108 5.50 -0.60 3.97
N ARG A 109 5.74 -1.83 4.43
CA ARG A 109 5.96 -2.14 5.85
C ARG A 109 7.24 -1.50 6.40
N THR A 110 8.32 -1.58 5.63
CA THR A 110 9.63 -1.01 6.00
C THR A 110 9.65 0.52 6.07
N ARG A 111 8.81 1.21 5.27
CA ARG A 111 8.68 2.67 5.28
C ARG A 111 7.94 3.23 6.51
N GLY A 112 7.46 2.38 7.43
CA GLY A 112 6.87 2.80 8.70
C GLY A 112 5.41 3.29 8.63
N TRP A 113 4.77 3.19 7.47
CA TRP A 113 3.39 3.66 7.28
C TRP A 113 2.33 2.71 7.88
N GLN A 114 2.67 1.46 8.21
CA GLN A 114 1.66 0.39 8.32
C GLN A 114 1.92 -0.67 9.40
N ASN A 115 1.77 -0.29 10.67
CA ASN A 115 1.36 -1.27 11.71
C ASN A 115 -0.13 -1.66 11.59
N ARG A 116 -0.84 -1.14 10.58
CA ARG A 116 -2.29 -1.36 10.38
C ARG A 116 -2.62 -2.38 9.29
N LEU A 117 -1.67 -2.73 8.43
CA LEU A 117 -1.84 -3.82 7.47
C LEU A 117 -1.24 -5.11 8.03
N ASP A 118 -1.92 -6.23 7.83
CA ASP A 118 -1.39 -7.55 8.13
C ASP A 118 -0.43 -8.06 7.04
N ALA A 119 0.07 -9.29 7.21
CA ALA A 119 0.99 -9.92 6.26
C ALA A 119 0.36 -10.21 4.88
N GLU A 120 -0.95 -10.11 4.77
CA GLU A 120 -1.72 -10.36 3.54
C GLU A 120 -2.13 -9.04 2.85
N GLY A 121 -1.81 -7.89 3.45
CA GLY A 121 -2.20 -6.58 2.92
C GLY A 121 -3.62 -6.16 3.32
N CYS A 122 -4.15 -6.72 4.41
CA CYS A 122 -5.47 -6.38 4.91
C CYS A 122 -5.42 -5.44 6.11
N LEU A 123 -6.36 -4.49 6.12
CA LEU A 123 -6.66 -3.58 7.20
C LEU A 123 -7.83 -4.11 8.01
N ASN A 124 -7.60 -4.36 9.29
CA ASN A 124 -8.63 -4.78 10.24
C ASN A 124 -9.18 -3.55 10.97
N GLY A 125 -10.47 -3.28 10.78
CA GLY A 125 -11.17 -2.15 11.36
C GLY A 125 -12.18 -2.58 12.43
N ILE A 126 -12.40 -1.68 13.40
CA ILE A 126 -13.45 -1.82 14.41
C ILE A 126 -14.33 -0.57 14.31
N LEU A 127 -15.65 -0.77 14.29
CA LEU A 127 -16.63 0.31 14.30
C LEU A 127 -16.57 1.03 15.65
N LYS A 128 -16.62 2.36 15.62
CA LYS A 128 -16.60 3.23 16.80
C LYS A 128 -17.89 4.00 16.92
#